data_AF-A0A849CCM6-F1
#
_entry.id   AF-A0A849CCM6-F1
#
_cell.length_a   1.000
_cell.length_b   1.000
_cell.length_c   1.000
_cell.angle_alpha   90.00
_cell.angle_beta   90.00
_cell.angle_gamma   90.00
#
_symmetry.space_group_name_H-M   'P 1'
#
loop_
_entity.id
_entity.type
_entity.pdbx_description
1 polymer ?
#
loop_
_entity_poly.entity_id
_entity_poly.type
_entity_poly.pdbx_seq_one_letter_code
_entity_poly.pdbx_strand_id
1 'polypeptide(L)'
;MDSTDPDWQRRLSEHLGERTVDVVFESIGGESATGLLDLMTPLRGRMVHYGMLSGLPAAVTAMDLMSRGLTLTGCGGLAFHARLAETRRQAIDFAASGRLVPLVDTTLPLEHAAEAHRLIEAREHRGMVVLTP
;
A
#
# COMPACT_ATOMS: atom_id res chain seq x y z
N MET A 1 -4.15 -11.17 -5.33
CA MET A 1 -2.87 -11.75 -5.77
C MET A 1 -1.89 -11.53 -4.64
N ASP A 2 -1.13 -12.55 -4.28
CA ASP A 2 -0.19 -12.51 -3.15
C ASP A 2 1.12 -11.87 -3.60
N SER A 3 1.65 -10.89 -2.85
CA SER A 3 2.92 -10.23 -3.18
C SER A 3 4.15 -11.05 -2.79
N THR A 4 3.97 -12.15 -2.06
CA THR A 4 5.04 -13.10 -1.74
C THR A 4 5.28 -14.13 -2.86
N ASP A 5 4.35 -14.25 -3.82
CA ASP A 5 4.49 -15.08 -5.02
C ASP A 5 5.56 -14.46 -5.94
N PRO A 6 6.72 -15.10 -6.21
CA PRO A 6 7.77 -14.51 -7.04
C PRO A 6 7.30 -14.14 -8.46
N ASP A 7 6.21 -14.74 -8.95
CA ASP A 7 5.62 -14.47 -10.25
C ASP A 7 4.51 -13.41 -10.23
N TRP A 8 4.25 -12.76 -9.09
CA TRP A 8 3.10 -11.84 -8.95
C TRP A 8 3.11 -10.73 -10.01
N GLN A 9 4.29 -10.20 -10.37
CA GLN A 9 4.40 -9.13 -11.38
C GLN A 9 4.00 -9.62 -12.77
N ARG A 10 4.45 -10.82 -13.17
CA ARG A 10 4.06 -11.45 -14.43
C ARG A 10 2.55 -11.69 -14.46
N ARG A 11 2.00 -12.24 -13.38
CA ARG A 11 0.56 -12.51 -13.24
C ARG A 11 -0.28 -11.23 -13.28
N LEU A 12 0.23 -10.13 -12.71
CA LEU A 12 -0.42 -8.83 -12.79
C LEU A 12 -0.44 -8.32 -14.22
N SER A 13 0.70 -8.38 -14.91
CA SER A 13 0.82 -8.00 -16.31
C SER A 13 -0.16 -8.80 -17.19
N GLU A 14 -0.21 -10.11 -17.03
CA GLU A 14 -1.16 -10.99 -17.72
C GLU A 14 -2.62 -10.63 -17.42
N HIS A 15 -2.93 -10.30 -16.16
CA HIS A 15 -4.27 -9.89 -15.76
C HIS A 15 -4.66 -8.51 -16.33
N LEU A 16 -3.71 -7.59 -16.45
CA LEU A 16 -3.93 -6.27 -17.04
C LEU A 16 -4.11 -6.36 -18.56
N GLY A 17 -3.37 -7.25 -19.24
CA GLY A 17 -3.34 -7.35 -20.68
C GLY A 17 -2.77 -6.06 -21.28
N GLU A 18 -3.52 -5.41 -22.17
CA GLU A 18 -3.15 -4.11 -22.75
C GLU A 18 -3.47 -2.90 -21.84
N ARG A 19 -4.11 -3.13 -20.70
CA ARG A 19 -4.48 -2.06 -19.76
C ARG A 19 -3.26 -1.61 -18.96
N THR A 20 -3.32 -0.36 -18.53
CA THR A 20 -2.30 0.26 -17.67
C THR A 20 -2.91 0.74 -16.35
N VAL A 21 -2.05 1.08 -15.40
CA VAL A 21 -2.43 1.52 -14.05
C VAL A 21 -2.19 3.02 -13.88
N ASP A 22 -3.26 3.78 -13.66
CA ASP A 22 -3.17 5.23 -13.44
C ASP A 22 -2.56 5.59 -12.07
N VAL A 23 -2.84 4.78 -11.04
CA VAL A 23 -2.42 5.03 -9.66
C VAL A 23 -1.96 3.75 -9.00
N VAL A 24 -0.74 3.77 -8.47
CA VAL A 24 -0.15 2.69 -7.69
C VAL A 24 0.00 3.14 -6.24
N PHE A 25 -0.56 2.38 -5.32
CA PHE A 25 -0.28 2.50 -3.88
C PHE A 25 0.78 1.47 -3.53
N GLU A 26 1.99 1.92 -3.19
CA GLU A 26 3.12 1.04 -2.94
C GLU A 26 3.69 1.18 -1.52
N SER A 27 3.77 0.06 -0.82
CA SER A 27 4.27 -0.06 0.54
C SER A 27 5.37 -1.11 0.72
N ILE A 28 5.75 -1.84 -0.33
CA ILE A 28 6.76 -2.90 -0.23
C ILE A 28 8.17 -2.32 -0.33
N GLY A 29 8.44 -1.49 -1.34
CA GLY A 29 9.77 -0.94 -1.58
C GLY A 29 10.69 -1.93 -2.31
N GLY A 30 11.99 -1.61 -2.40
CA GLY A 30 12.93 -2.38 -3.20
C GLY A 30 12.53 -2.46 -4.68
N GLU A 31 12.83 -3.61 -5.32
CA GLU A 31 12.55 -3.88 -6.75
C GLU A 31 11.06 -4.06 -7.06
N SER A 32 10.21 -4.32 -6.04
CA SER A 32 8.76 -4.35 -6.18
C SER A 32 8.24 -3.05 -6.79
N ALA A 33 8.74 -1.91 -6.32
CA ALA A 33 8.37 -0.60 -6.82
C ALA A 33 8.77 -0.41 -8.29
N THR A 34 9.97 -0.85 -8.68
CA THR A 34 10.48 -0.72 -10.05
C THR A 34 9.65 -1.54 -11.04
N GLY A 35 9.31 -2.78 -10.71
CA GLY A 35 8.52 -3.65 -11.58
C GLY A 35 7.07 -3.17 -11.80
N LEU A 36 6.56 -2.27 -10.95
CA LEU A 36 5.26 -1.64 -11.15
C LEU A 36 5.29 -0.50 -12.18
N LEU A 37 6.44 0.15 -12.40
CA LEU A 37 6.54 1.32 -13.28
C LEU A 37 6.16 1.00 -14.73
N ASP A 38 6.47 -0.21 -15.19
CA ASP A 38 6.20 -0.66 -16.56
C ASP A 38 4.70 -0.93 -16.80
N LEU A 39 3.94 -1.14 -15.73
CA LEU A 39 2.50 -1.37 -15.77
C LEU A 39 1.70 -0.06 -15.67
N MET A 40 2.37 1.05 -15.36
CA MET A 40 1.72 2.34 -15.15
C MET A 40 1.40 3.05 -16.46
N THR A 41 0.35 3.86 -16.44
CA THR A 41 -0.06 4.66 -17.60
C THR A 41 1.03 5.66 -18.00
N PRO A 42 1.57 5.60 -19.22
CA PRO A 42 2.61 6.53 -19.66
C PRO A 42 2.16 7.99 -19.55
N LEU A 43 3.09 8.88 -19.19
CA LEU A 43 2.89 10.34 -19.07
C LEU A 43 1.91 10.81 -17.98
N ARG A 44 1.18 9.90 -17.30
CA ARG A 44 0.15 10.27 -16.32
C ARG A 44 0.16 9.42 -15.04
N GLY A 45 0.77 8.24 -15.07
CA GLY A 45 0.79 7.31 -13.95
C GLY A 45 1.42 7.93 -12.69
N ARG A 46 0.79 7.67 -11.55
CA ARG A 46 1.22 8.18 -10.24
C ARG A 46 1.45 7.06 -9.24
N MET A 47 2.65 7.01 -8.66
CA MET A 47 2.97 6.12 -7.55
C MET A 47 2.91 6.90 -6.24
N VAL A 48 2.15 6.38 -5.29
CA VAL A 48 2.08 6.85 -3.91
C VAL A 48 2.88 5.85 -3.07
N HIS A 49 4.06 6.26 -2.60
CA HIS A 49 4.96 5.41 -1.82
C HIS A 49 4.83 5.73 -0.33
N TYR A 50 4.36 4.78 0.48
CA TYR A 50 4.01 5.02 1.90
C TYR A 50 4.54 3.96 2.88
N GLY A 51 5.43 3.06 2.44
CA GLY A 51 5.97 2.02 3.30
C GLY A 51 7.18 1.29 2.70
N MET A 52 7.89 0.56 3.55
CA MET A 52 9.07 -0.23 3.19
C MET A 52 8.98 -1.63 3.84
N LEU A 53 7.94 -2.41 3.51
CA LEU A 53 7.76 -3.76 4.08
C LEU A 53 8.92 -4.72 3.76
N SER A 54 9.65 -4.48 2.67
CA SER A 54 10.87 -5.21 2.32
C SER A 54 12.09 -4.83 3.17
N GLY A 55 12.01 -3.73 3.93
CA GLY A 55 13.15 -3.12 4.62
C GLY A 55 14.05 -2.28 3.71
N LEU A 56 13.76 -2.21 2.41
CA LEU A 56 14.52 -1.42 1.44
C LEU A 56 13.69 -0.23 0.93
N PRO A 57 14.32 0.92 0.65
CA PRO A 57 13.64 2.01 -0.07
C PRO A 57 13.22 1.56 -1.46
N ALA A 58 12.22 2.20 -2.05
CA ALA A 58 11.85 1.97 -3.45
C ALA A 58 13.07 2.15 -4.37
N ALA A 59 13.38 1.13 -5.18
CA ALA A 59 14.50 1.15 -6.11
C ALA A 59 14.15 1.92 -7.41
N VAL A 60 13.66 3.15 -7.27
CA VAL A 60 13.19 3.99 -8.37
C VAL A 60 14.11 5.20 -8.53
N THR A 61 14.65 5.38 -9.73
CA THR A 61 15.51 6.50 -10.07
C THR A 61 14.72 7.62 -10.76
N ALA A 62 15.30 8.83 -10.81
CA ALA A 62 14.73 9.92 -11.59
C ALA A 62 14.64 9.58 -13.09
N MET A 63 15.56 8.77 -13.62
CA MET A 63 15.53 8.34 -15.02
C MET A 63 14.35 7.42 -15.32
N ASP A 64 14.02 6.52 -14.39
CA ASP A 64 12.86 5.63 -14.54
C ASP A 64 11.55 6.43 -14.64
N LEU A 65 11.44 7.50 -13.83
CA LEU A 65 10.30 8.40 -13.88
C LEU A 65 10.29 9.25 -15.15
N MET A 66 11.42 9.86 -15.52
CA MET A 66 11.51 10.74 -16.70
C MET A 66 11.25 10.00 -18.01
N SER A 67 11.82 8.80 -18.18
CA SER A 67 11.67 8.00 -19.41
C SER A 67 10.22 7.58 -19.67
N ARG A 68 9.41 7.48 -18.63
CA ARG A 68 8.00 7.06 -18.69
C ARG A 68 7.00 8.20 -18.47
N GLY A 69 7.49 9.39 -18.08
CA GLY A 69 6.67 10.54 -17.68
C GLY A 69 5.80 10.27 -16.45
N LEU A 70 6.34 9.57 -15.46
CA LEU A 70 5.62 9.18 -14.24
C LEU A 70 5.89 10.16 -13.08
N THR A 71 5.00 10.14 -12.09
CA THR A 71 5.20 10.85 -10.82
C THR A 71 5.28 9.86 -9.67
N LEU A 72 6.24 10.05 -8.76
CA LEU A 72 6.31 9.35 -7.48
C LEU A 72 6.14 10.37 -6.35
N THR A 73 5.19 10.12 -5.46
CA THR A 73 4.96 10.93 -4.26
C THR A 73 5.26 10.10 -3.02
N GLY A 74 6.24 10.54 -2.23
CA GLY A 74 6.51 9.98 -0.91
C GLY A 74 5.46 10.47 0.10
N CYS A 75 4.85 9.53 0.81
CA CYS A 75 3.81 9.77 1.80
C CYS A 75 4.33 9.32 3.17
N GLY A 76 5.00 10.25 3.85
CA GLY A 76 5.54 10.01 5.17
C GLY A 76 6.05 11.30 5.82
N GLY A 77 6.39 11.19 7.10
CA GLY A 77 6.93 12.31 7.88
C GLY A 77 5.86 13.27 8.41
N LEU A 78 6.31 14.19 9.26
CA LEU A 78 5.44 15.00 10.11
C LEU A 78 4.43 15.85 9.31
N ALA A 79 4.88 16.51 8.23
CA ALA A 79 4.02 17.36 7.42
C ALA A 79 2.90 16.58 6.71
N PHE A 80 3.23 15.38 6.19
CA PHE A 80 2.24 14.51 5.57
C PHE A 80 1.21 14.03 6.59
N HIS A 81 1.65 13.57 7.76
CA HIS A 81 0.75 13.14 8.83
C HIS A 81 -0.13 14.27 9.36
N ALA A 82 0.39 15.50 9.47
CA ALA A 82 -0.39 16.67 9.84
C ALA A 82 -1.49 16.96 8.81
N ARG A 83 -1.17 16.84 7.51
CA ARG A 83 -2.17 16.99 6.44
C ARG A 83 -3.24 15.89 6.48
N LEU A 84 -2.84 14.65 6.78
CA LEU A 84 -3.75 13.51 6.90
C LEU A 84 -4.68 13.63 8.13
N ALA A 85 -4.21 14.24 9.21
CA ALA A 85 -5.05 14.47 10.39
C ALA A 85 -6.30 15.30 10.07
N GLU A 86 -6.20 16.23 9.11
CA GLU A 86 -7.34 17.03 8.64
C GLU A 86 -8.39 16.16 7.92
N THR A 87 -7.98 15.12 7.20
CA THR A 87 -8.90 14.22 6.48
C THR A 87 -9.41 13.06 7.34
N ARG A 88 -8.84 12.85 8.54
CA ARG A 88 -9.23 11.77 9.46
C ARG A 88 -10.71 11.81 9.80
N ARG A 89 -11.27 13.01 10.01
CA ARG A 89 -12.71 13.17 10.32
C ARG A 89 -13.58 12.62 9.20
N GLN A 90 -13.25 12.93 7.96
CA GLN A 90 -13.99 12.45 6.79
C GLN A 90 -13.95 10.92 6.67
N ALA A 91 -12.79 10.30 6.95
CA ALA A 91 -12.68 8.84 6.94
C ALA A 91 -13.56 8.18 8.02
N ILE A 92 -13.63 8.79 9.21
CA ILE A 92 -14.52 8.35 10.29
C ILE A 92 -15.99 8.51 9.88
N ASP A 93 -16.37 9.63 9.28
CA ASP A 93 -17.74 9.87 8.81
C ASP A 93 -18.15 8.85 7.72
N PHE A 94 -17.22 8.48 6.84
CA PHE A 94 -17.44 7.42 5.86
C PHE A 94 -17.62 6.05 6.52
N ALA A 95 -16.85 5.76 7.57
CA ALA A 95 -17.04 4.53 8.34
C ALA A 95 -18.39 4.50 9.07
N ALA A 96 -18.74 5.60 9.74
CA ALA A 96 -20.01 5.74 10.48
C ALA A 96 -21.24 5.65 9.56
N SER A 97 -21.13 6.16 8.33
CA SER A 97 -22.19 6.09 7.32
C SER A 97 -22.22 4.77 6.53
N GLY A 98 -21.29 3.85 6.79
CA GLY A 98 -21.16 2.59 6.04
C GLY A 98 -20.63 2.75 4.60
N ARG A 99 -20.20 3.96 4.20
CA ARG A 99 -19.57 4.22 2.90
C ARG A 99 -18.16 3.64 2.81
N LEU A 100 -17.49 3.47 3.95
CA LEU A 100 -16.23 2.77 4.10
C LEU A 100 -16.45 1.67 5.13
N VAL A 101 -16.33 0.41 4.74
CA VAL A 101 -16.43 -0.72 5.68
C VAL A 101 -15.02 -1.27 5.88
N PRO A 102 -14.38 -1.03 7.05
CA PRO A 102 -13.08 -1.62 7.34
C PRO A 102 -13.18 -3.14 7.38
N LEU A 103 -12.22 -3.81 6.74
CA LEU A 103 -12.07 -5.26 6.86
C LEU A 103 -11.41 -5.56 8.20
N VAL A 104 -12.21 -5.89 9.21
CA VAL A 104 -11.71 -6.42 10.48
C VAL A 104 -11.58 -7.93 10.33
N ASP A 105 -10.36 -8.42 10.46
CA ASP A 105 -10.03 -9.83 10.33
C ASP A 105 -10.18 -10.54 11.67
N THR A 106 -9.54 -9.98 12.70
CA THR A 106 -9.43 -10.59 14.02
C THR A 106 -9.62 -9.52 15.09
N THR A 107 -10.36 -9.86 16.16
CA THR A 107 -10.50 -9.04 17.35
C THR A 107 -9.99 -9.83 18.56
N LEU A 108 -9.05 -9.26 19.31
CA LEU A 108 -8.46 -9.88 20.49
C LEU A 108 -8.59 -8.96 21.71
N PRO A 109 -8.69 -9.50 22.93
CA PRO A 109 -8.46 -8.74 24.15
C PRO A 109 -7.07 -8.06 24.15
N LEU A 110 -6.97 -6.88 24.75
CA LEU A 110 -5.73 -6.08 24.80
C LEU A 110 -4.58 -6.84 25.47
N GLU A 111 -4.87 -7.69 26.45
CA GLU A 111 -3.92 -8.61 27.09
C GLU A 111 -3.24 -9.59 26.12
N HIS A 112 -3.83 -9.82 24.95
CA HIS A 112 -3.26 -10.63 23.87
C HIS A 112 -2.53 -9.80 22.80
N ALA A 113 -2.06 -8.60 23.12
CA ALA A 113 -1.29 -7.77 22.18
C ALA A 113 -0.08 -8.50 21.57
N ALA A 114 0.61 -9.35 22.35
CA ALA A 114 1.72 -10.14 21.83
C ALA A 114 1.28 -11.11 20.71
N GLU A 115 0.09 -11.72 20.85
CA GLU A 115 -0.47 -12.58 19.80
C GLU A 115 -0.89 -11.79 18.57
N ALA A 116 -1.50 -10.61 18.76
CA ALA A 116 -1.80 -9.71 17.65
C ALA A 116 -0.56 -9.36 16.83
N HIS A 117 0.57 -9.06 17.50
CA HIS A 117 1.83 -8.81 16.83
C HIS A 117 2.37 -10.04 16.09
N ARG A 118 2.30 -11.24 16.69
CA ARG A 118 2.69 -12.48 16.00
C ARG A 118 1.89 -12.72 14.72
N LEU A 119 0.57 -12.54 14.74
CA LEU A 119 -0.30 -12.65 13.56
C LEU A 119 0.07 -11.65 12.45
N ILE A 120 0.45 -10.43 12.84
CA ILE A 120 0.87 -9.39 11.91
C ILE A 120 2.21 -9.76 11.26
N GLU A 121 3.19 -10.16 12.07
CA GLU A 121 4.53 -10.53 11.61
C GLU A 121 4.52 -11.79 10.73
N ALA A 122 3.72 -12.79 11.11
CA ALA A 122 3.52 -14.02 10.33
C ALA A 122 2.72 -13.80 9.04
N ARG A 123 2.13 -12.60 8.85
CA ARG A 123 1.22 -12.27 7.73
C ARG A 123 0.01 -13.20 7.63
N GLU A 124 -0.47 -13.69 8.77
CA GLU A 124 -1.60 -14.64 8.87
C GLU A 124 -2.98 -13.96 8.98
N HIS A 125 -3.03 -12.63 8.88
CA HIS A 125 -4.25 -11.84 8.96
C HIS A 125 -4.59 -11.21 7.60
N ARG A 126 -5.88 -11.04 7.30
CA ARG A 126 -6.37 -10.37 6.08
C ARG A 126 -7.22 -9.16 6.45
N GLY A 127 -6.58 -8.06 6.81
CA GLY A 127 -7.26 -6.81 7.15
C GLY A 127 -6.70 -6.19 8.42
N MET A 128 -7.57 -5.74 9.31
CA MET A 128 -7.21 -5.12 10.58
C MET A 128 -7.30 -6.14 11.71
N VAL A 129 -6.29 -6.14 12.58
CA VAL A 129 -6.37 -6.76 13.92
C VAL A 129 -6.77 -5.67 14.92
N VAL A 130 -7.88 -5.88 15.62
CA VAL A 130 -8.43 -4.94 16.61
C VAL A 130 -8.18 -5.47 18.01
N LEU A 131 -7.66 -4.62 18.90
CA LEU A 131 -7.55 -4.90 20.32
C LEU A 131 -8.70 -4.23 21.08
N THR A 132 -9.44 -5.02 21.85
CA THR A 132 -10.49 -4.51 22.75
C THR A 132 -9.99 -4.45 24.19
N PRO A 133 -10.37 -3.43 24.98
CA PRO A 133 -10.02 -3.34 26.39
C PRO A 133 -10.40 -4.58 27.20
#